data_AF-A0A9E8QP78-F1
#
_entry.id   AF-A0A9E8QP78-F1
#
_cell.length_a   1.000
_cell.length_b   1.000
_cell.length_c   1.000
_cell.angle_alpha   90.00
_cell.angle_beta   90.00
_cell.angle_gamma   90.00
#
_symmetry.space_group_name_H-M   'P 1'
#
loop_
_entity.id
_entity.type
_entity.pdbx_description
1 polymer ?
#
loop_
_entity_poly.entity_id
_entity_poly.type
_entity_poly.pdbx_seq_one_letter_code
_entity_poly.pdbx_strand_id
1 'polypeptide(L)'
;MSTVTELATLTGLPAEQLARLLGAPRRTVDGWLMGYANGRAEPVERTARLLEVVAPLGATPAERRAELFRSSGGVSLFHRLLGEVPRPATVHANSISVRHRLGV
;
A
#
# COMPACT_ATOMS: atom_id res chain seq x y z
N MET A 1 10.27 15.97 -7.43
CA MET A 1 8.86 15.57 -7.24
C MET A 1 8.86 14.17 -6.66
N SER A 2 8.05 13.89 -5.64
CA SER A 2 7.96 12.54 -5.04
C SER A 2 7.29 11.57 -6.01
N THR A 3 7.77 10.31 -6.06
CA THR A 3 7.15 9.25 -6.87
C THR A 3 5.74 8.92 -6.38
N VAL A 4 5.47 9.12 -5.09
CA VAL A 4 4.15 8.93 -4.47
C VAL A 4 3.18 10.02 -4.92
N THR A 5 3.65 11.27 -5.05
CA THR A 5 2.86 12.36 -5.62
C THR A 5 2.49 12.08 -7.07
N GLU A 6 3.42 11.57 -7.88
CA GLU A 6 3.16 11.18 -9.26
C GLU A 6 2.09 10.09 -9.35
N LEU A 7 2.19 9.03 -8.53
CA LEU A 7 1.19 7.98 -8.47
C LEU A 7 -0.19 8.52 -8.07
N ALA A 8 -0.24 9.43 -7.10
CA ALA A 8 -1.49 10.08 -6.67
C ALA A 8 -2.12 10.90 -7.80
N THR A 9 -1.33 11.70 -8.51
CA THR A 9 -1.78 12.48 -9.66
C THR A 9 -2.26 11.59 -10.80
N LEU A 10 -1.53 10.51 -11.10
CA LEU A 10 -1.83 9.63 -12.21
C LEU A 10 -3.14 8.87 -12.00
N THR A 11 -3.39 8.41 -10.77
CA THR A 11 -4.51 7.50 -10.43
C THR A 11 -5.70 8.21 -9.78
N GLY A 12 -5.53 9.41 -9.24
CA GLY A 12 -6.59 10.11 -8.49
C GLY A 12 -7.04 9.36 -7.22
N LEU A 13 -6.17 8.51 -6.67
CA LEU A 13 -6.46 7.78 -5.43
C LEU A 13 -6.28 8.69 -4.20
N PRO A 14 -7.18 8.62 -3.21
CA PRO A 14 -7.00 9.30 -1.93
C PRO A 14 -5.85 8.67 -1.13
N ALA A 15 -5.26 9.46 -0.21
CA ALA A 15 -4.14 9.06 0.63
C ALA A 15 -4.37 7.74 1.37
N GLU A 16 -5.61 7.46 1.81
CA GLU A 16 -5.98 6.19 2.46
C GLU A 16 -5.78 4.97 1.54
N GLN A 17 -6.13 5.09 0.26
CA GLN A 17 -5.97 4.00 -0.70
C GLN A 17 -4.50 3.82 -1.10
N LEU A 18 -3.76 4.92 -1.23
CA LEU A 18 -2.31 4.89 -1.44
C LEU A 18 -1.58 4.25 -0.25
N ALA A 19 -1.96 4.58 0.98
CA ALA A 19 -1.41 3.99 2.21
C ALA A 19 -1.54 2.46 2.21
N ARG A 20 -2.71 1.96 1.84
CA ARG A 20 -2.96 0.52 1.70
C ARG A 20 -2.09 -0.10 0.61
N LEU A 21 -2.01 0.53 -0.57
CA LEU A 21 -1.19 0.03 -1.67
C LEU A 21 0.31 0.06 -1.37
N LEU A 22 0.78 1.03 -0.58
CA LEU A 22 2.20 1.20 -0.27
C LEU A 22 2.64 0.48 1.01
N GLY A 23 1.70 -0.08 1.79
CA GLY A 23 2.02 -0.73 3.07
C GLY A 23 2.58 0.27 4.09
N ALA A 24 2.06 1.50 4.10
CA ALA A 24 2.51 2.58 4.96
C ALA A 24 1.34 3.19 5.74
N PRO A 25 1.56 3.73 6.94
CA PRO A 25 0.54 4.50 7.64
C PRO A 25 0.10 5.71 6.82
N ARG A 26 -1.18 6.06 6.88
CA ARG A 26 -1.73 7.24 6.20
C ARG A 26 -0.93 8.51 6.48
N ARG A 27 -0.60 8.76 7.76
CA ARG A 27 0.20 9.93 8.17
C ARG A 27 1.56 9.98 7.48
N THR A 28 2.18 8.83 7.21
CA THR A 28 3.43 8.76 6.47
C THR A 28 3.22 9.14 5.00
N VAL A 29 2.16 8.63 4.37
CA VAL A 29 1.79 9.00 2.99
C VAL A 29 1.45 10.47 2.85
N ASP A 30 0.68 11.04 3.78
CA ASP A 30 0.38 12.48 3.79
C ASP A 30 1.67 13.31 3.86
N GLY A 31 2.67 12.84 4.63
CA GLY A 31 4.02 13.43 4.64
C GLY A 31 4.69 13.43 3.28
N TRP A 32 4.73 12.26 2.62
CA TRP A 32 5.33 12.12 1.29
C TRP A 32 4.63 13.01 0.25
N LEU A 33 3.30 13.07 0.28
CA LEU A 33 2.51 13.93 -0.61
C LEU A 33 2.77 15.43 -0.39
N MET A 34 3.04 15.84 0.86
CA MET A 34 3.40 17.20 1.23
C MET A 34 4.90 17.51 1.05
N GLY A 35 5.73 16.53 0.68
CA GLY A 35 7.18 16.69 0.52
C GLY A 35 7.99 16.63 1.81
N TYR A 36 7.43 16.12 2.90
CA TYR A 36 8.12 15.96 4.19
C TYR A 36 8.57 14.51 4.44
N ALA A 37 9.76 14.36 5.02
CA ALA A 37 10.27 13.07 5.47
C ALA A 37 9.73 12.73 6.87
N ASN A 38 8.67 11.92 6.95
CA ASN A 38 8.06 11.51 8.22
C ASN A 38 8.79 10.31 8.88
N GLY A 39 10.13 10.32 8.88
CA GLY A 39 10.97 9.28 9.49
C GLY A 39 10.96 7.92 8.77
N ARG A 40 10.27 7.80 7.61
CA ARG A 40 10.24 6.60 6.77
C ARG A 40 10.52 7.00 5.32
N ALA A 41 11.46 6.31 4.68
CA ALA A 41 11.77 6.50 3.27
C ALA A 41 10.58 6.07 2.40
N GLU A 42 10.41 6.73 1.25
CA GLU A 42 9.45 6.31 0.24
C GLU A 42 9.80 4.92 -0.30
N PRO A 43 8.83 4.02 -0.50
CA PRO A 43 9.07 2.69 -1.04
C PRO A 43 9.21 2.75 -2.58
N VAL A 44 10.33 3.32 -3.05
CA VAL A 44 10.57 3.66 -4.47
C VAL A 44 10.27 2.51 -5.42
N GLU A 45 10.78 1.30 -5.16
CA GLU A 45 10.57 0.12 -6.01
C GLU A 45 9.09 -0.25 -6.14
N ARG A 46 8.35 -0.19 -5.02
CA ARG A 46 6.93 -0.50 -5.01
C ARG A 46 6.12 0.57 -5.72
N THR A 47 6.46 1.84 -5.53
CA THR A 47 5.81 2.94 -6.24
C THR A 47 6.05 2.85 -7.75
N ALA A 48 7.28 2.54 -8.18
CA ALA A 48 7.62 2.33 -9.58
C ALA A 48 6.80 1.18 -10.21
N ARG A 49 6.72 0.02 -9.53
CA ARG A 49 5.87 -1.10 -9.97
C ARG A 49 4.40 -0.69 -10.07
N LEU A 50 3.88 0.08 -9.12
CA LEU A 50 2.50 0.56 -9.18
C LEU A 50 2.29 1.49 -10.39
N LEU A 51 3.24 2.39 -10.67
CA LEU A 51 3.18 3.26 -11.85
C LEU A 51 3.17 2.46 -13.16
N GLU A 52 4.02 1.45 -13.30
CA GLU A 52 4.04 0.56 -14.47
C GLU A 52 2.70 -0.16 -14.67
N VAL A 53 2.09 -0.63 -13.58
CA VAL A 53 0.79 -1.31 -13.64
C VAL A 53 -0.35 -0.35 -13.98
N VAL A 54 -0.34 0.88 -13.44
CA VAL A 54 -1.46 1.82 -13.61
C VAL A 54 -1.38 2.67 -14.87
N ALA A 55 -0.18 2.91 -15.41
CA ALA A 55 0.03 3.70 -16.62
C ALA A 55 -0.83 3.24 -17.82
N PRO A 56 -0.91 1.93 -18.15
CA PRO A 56 -1.68 1.47 -19.32
C PRO A 56 -3.20 1.37 -19.09
N LEU A 57 -3.71 1.60 -17.87
CA LEU A 57 -5.12 1.35 -17.54
C LEU A 57 -6.11 2.38 -18.07
N GLY A 58 -5.64 3.51 -18.58
CA GLY A 58 -6.48 4.60 -19.06
C GLY A 58 -5.69 5.87 -19.34
N ALA A 59 -6.33 6.85 -19.99
CA ALA A 59 -5.74 8.14 -20.30
C ALA A 59 -5.92 9.13 -19.14
N THR A 60 -7.06 9.06 -18.45
CA THR A 60 -7.40 9.98 -17.34
C THR A 60 -7.26 9.32 -15.97
N PRO A 61 -7.06 10.10 -14.89
CA PRO A 61 -7.08 9.56 -13.53
C PRO A 61 -8.40 8.84 -13.18
N ALA A 62 -9.53 9.36 -13.67
CA ALA A 62 -10.84 8.75 -13.45
C ALA A 62 -10.97 7.38 -14.12
N GLU A 63 -10.49 7.23 -15.36
CA GLU A 63 -10.46 5.94 -16.07
C GLU A 63 -9.56 4.94 -15.37
N ARG A 64 -8.33 5.33 -14.99
CA ARG A 64 -7.39 4.46 -14.28
C ARG A 64 -7.97 4.00 -12.95
N ARG A 65 -8.62 4.91 -12.21
CA ARG A 65 -9.32 4.57 -10.97
C ARG A 65 -10.46 3.60 -11.23
N ALA A 66 -11.29 3.85 -12.24
CA ALA A 66 -12.39 2.95 -12.60
C ALA A 66 -11.86 1.55 -12.95
N GLU A 67 -10.76 1.45 -13.70
CA GLU A 67 -10.11 0.19 -14.05
C GLU A 67 -9.56 -0.56 -12.83
N LEU A 68 -8.86 0.17 -11.92
CA LEU A 68 -8.35 -0.39 -10.67
C LEU A 68 -9.44 -1.07 -9.84
N PHE A 69 -10.63 -0.46 -9.81
CA PHE A 69 -11.78 -0.98 -9.08
C PHE A 69 -12.72 -1.87 -9.90
N ARG A 70 -12.50 -2.00 -11.21
CA ARG A 70 -13.32 -2.86 -12.06
C ARG A 70 -13.17 -4.31 -11.62
N SER A 71 -14.31 -4.98 -11.47
CA SER A 71 -14.41 -6.40 -11.19
C SER A 71 -15.37 -7.01 -12.21
N SER A 72 -14.82 -7.73 -13.20
CA SER A 72 -15.60 -8.49 -14.17
C SER A 72 -15.40 -9.98 -13.88
N GLY A 73 -16.03 -10.48 -12.81
CA GLY A 73 -16.03 -11.91 -12.46
C GLY A 73 -14.97 -12.34 -11.44
N GLY A 74 -14.41 -11.43 -10.64
CA GLY A 74 -13.41 -11.79 -9.63
C GLY A 74 -12.83 -10.61 -8.85
N VAL A 75 -11.66 -10.80 -8.25
CA VAL A 75 -10.99 -9.77 -7.42
C VAL A 75 -10.49 -8.62 -8.30
N SER A 76 -10.85 -7.37 -7.94
CA SER A 76 -10.41 -6.18 -8.67
C SER A 76 -8.88 -6.06 -8.67
N LEU A 77 -8.33 -5.34 -9.66
CA LEU A 77 -6.88 -5.13 -9.75
C LEU A 77 -6.33 -4.46 -8.48
N PHE A 78 -7.07 -3.49 -7.92
CA PHE A 78 -6.74 -2.88 -6.64
C PHE A 78 -6.54 -3.92 -5.53
N HIS A 79 -7.47 -4.86 -5.38
CA HIS A 79 -7.36 -5.90 -4.35
C HIS A 79 -6.25 -6.91 -4.63
N ARG A 80 -5.94 -7.20 -5.90
CA ARG A 80 -4.76 -8.00 -6.26
C ARG A 80 -3.47 -7.31 -5.82
N LEU A 81 -3.31 -6.02 -6.13
CA LEU A 81 -2.14 -5.22 -5.73
C LEU A 81 -2.00 -5.10 -4.21
N LEU A 82 -3.12 -5.07 -3.47
CA LEU A 82 -3.09 -5.14 -2.01
C LEU A 82 -2.55 -6.47 -1.49
N GLY A 83 -2.82 -7.58 -2.17
CA GLY A 83 -2.29 -8.90 -1.84
C GLY A 83 -0.77 -8.98 -1.96
N GLU A 84 -0.16 -8.14 -2.80
CA GLU A 84 1.29 -8.08 -3.00
C GLU A 84 2.03 -7.29 -1.93
N VAL A 85 1.32 -6.53 -1.08
CA VAL A 85 1.96 -5.80 0.02
C VAL A 85 2.48 -6.83 1.03
N PRO A 86 3.79 -6.84 1.35
CA PRO A 86 4.31 -7.68 2.41
C PRO A 86 3.57 -7.31 3.70
N ARG A 87 2.74 -8.22 4.21
CA ARG A 87 2.16 -8.04 5.53
C ARG A 87 3.29 -8.17 6.53
N PRO A 88 3.42 -7.27 7.52
CA PRO A 88 4.30 -7.54 8.64
C PRO A 88 3.87 -8.89 9.18
N ALA A 89 4.76 -9.89 9.09
CA ALA A 89 4.52 -11.19 9.68
C ALA A 89 4.13 -10.90 11.13
N THR A 90 2.88 -11.19 11.47
CA THR A 90 2.45 -11.10 12.85
C THR A 90 3.24 -12.20 13.54
N VAL A 91 4.40 -11.83 14.09
CA VAL A 91 5.15 -12.69 15.00
C VAL A 91 4.17 -12.95 16.13
N HIS A 92 3.50 -14.10 16.06
CA HIS A 92 2.86 -14.67 17.22
C HIS A 92 4.02 -14.95 18.15
N ALA A 93 4.35 -13.96 18.99
CA ALA A 93 5.14 -14.18 20.16
C ALA A 93 4.34 -15.25 20.92
N ASN A 94 4.82 -16.49 20.83
CA ASN A 94 4.35 -17.58 21.68
C ASN A 94 4.37 -17.02 23.10
N SER A 95 3.19 -16.70 23.62
CA SER A 95 3.01 -16.47 25.03
C SER A 95 3.46 -17.76 25.69
N ILE A 96 4.63 -17.70 26.32
CA ILE A 96 5.12 -18.75 27.19
C ILE A 96 3.99 -18.99 28.19
N SER A 97 3.25 -20.08 28.01
CA SER A 97 2.23 -20.49 28.95
C SER A 97 2.94 -20.82 30.26
N VAL A 98 2.63 -20.06 31.29
CA VAL A 98 3.18 -20.12 32.66
C VAL A 98 2.74 -21.41 33.36
N ARG A 99 3.10 -22.59 32.84
CA ARG A 99 2.72 -23.88 33.46
C ARG A 99 3.82 -24.93 33.52
N HIS A 100 5.09 -24.53 33.44
CA HIS A 100 6.19 -25.45 33.76
C HIS A 100 7.27 -24.80 34.61
N ARG A 101 6.88 -24.33 35.80
CA ARG A 101 7.81 -24.13 36.92
C ARG A 101 7.07 -24.21 38.25
N LEU A 102 6.59 -25.40 38.57
CA LEU A 102 6.48 -25.87 39.96
C LEU A 102 6.85 -27.35 39.94
N GLY A 103 8.15 -27.61 39.96
CA GLY A 103 8.68 -28.82 40.56
C GLY A 103 8.90 -28.52 42.03
N VAL A 104 7.84 -28.74 42.82
CA VAL A 104 7.79 -29.11 44.26
C VAL A 104 6.34 -29.43 44.59
#